data_AF-A0A7V9NIV6-F1
#
_entry.id   AF-A0A7V9NIV6-F1
#
_cell.length_a   1.000
_cell.length_b   1.000
_cell.length_c   1.000
_cell.angle_alpha   90.00
_cell.angle_beta   90.00
_cell.angle_gamma   90.00
#
_symmetry.space_group_name_H-M   'P 1'
#
loop_
_entity.id
_entity.type
_entity.pdbx_description
1 polymer ?
#
loop_
_entity_poly.entity_id
_entity_poly.type
_entity_poly.pdbx_seq_one_letter_code
_entity_poly.pdbx_strand_id
1 'polypeptide(L)'
;MKRAVKHSIGSAVAALALVAAAAATLALGQPASDPALPAVPSELKAELFAREPMVRNPSAMAFDARGRLFVGQGPQYRNPKPDTPGDTVVILIDSNGDGLADTVKTFASGLNSIQGLAWHGRDLWIGNSPDLTVVRDLDG
;
A
#
# COMPACT_ATOMS: atom_id res chain seq x y z
N MET A 1 53.02 -26.65 -9.40
CA MET A 1 53.83 -26.13 -10.52
C MET A 1 53.34 -24.72 -10.83
N LYS A 2 54.15 -23.73 -10.41
CA LYS A 2 54.82 -22.70 -11.23
C LYS A 2 53.85 -21.68 -11.81
N ARG A 3 53.59 -20.58 -11.11
CA ARG A 3 54.42 -19.36 -10.89
C ARG A 3 53.98 -18.27 -11.86
N ALA A 4 53.87 -17.07 -11.30
CA ALA A 4 53.73 -15.79 -11.96
C ALA A 4 54.78 -15.54 -13.05
N VAL A 5 54.56 -14.54 -13.91
CA VAL A 5 55.27 -13.25 -13.88
C VAL A 5 55.08 -12.48 -15.22
N LYS A 6 54.87 -11.17 -15.06
CA LYS A 6 55.15 -9.97 -15.91
C LYS A 6 55.45 -10.14 -17.41
N HIS A 7 54.68 -9.43 -18.24
CA HIS A 7 54.96 -8.11 -18.89
C HIS A 7 55.98 -8.16 -20.04
N SER A 8 55.57 -7.67 -21.22
CA SER A 8 56.24 -6.56 -21.94
C SER A 8 55.63 -6.30 -23.33
N ILE A 9 55.11 -5.06 -23.52
CA ILE A 9 55.32 -4.08 -24.61
C ILE A 9 55.39 -4.55 -26.09
N GLY A 10 54.59 -3.92 -26.98
CA GLY A 10 54.81 -3.95 -28.44
C GLY A 10 53.79 -3.12 -29.25
N SER A 11 54.29 -2.35 -30.22
CA SER A 11 53.70 -1.22 -30.98
C SER A 11 52.50 -1.45 -31.91
N ALA A 12 51.74 -0.34 -32.09
CA ALA A 12 51.16 0.28 -33.30
C ALA A 12 50.58 -0.57 -34.47
N VAL A 13 49.38 -0.19 -34.94
CA VAL A 13 49.04 0.27 -36.31
C VAL A 13 47.52 0.48 -36.42
N ALA A 14 47.13 1.52 -37.17
CA ALA A 14 45.77 1.98 -37.41
C ALA A 14 44.92 1.03 -38.30
N ALA A 15 43.62 0.95 -38.02
CA ALA A 15 42.58 0.69 -39.02
C ALA A 15 41.22 1.17 -38.49
N LEU A 16 40.57 2.02 -39.30
CA LEU A 16 39.23 2.54 -39.08
C LEU A 16 38.20 1.44 -39.39
N ALA A 17 37.49 0.97 -38.36
CA ALA A 17 36.19 0.31 -38.48
C ALA A 17 35.41 0.65 -37.20
N LEU A 18 34.43 1.54 -37.34
CA LEU A 18 33.53 1.92 -36.25
C LEU A 18 32.68 0.69 -35.90
N VAL A 19 33.02 0.04 -34.79
CA VAL A 19 32.38 -1.18 -34.30
C VAL A 19 30.96 -0.87 -33.86
N ALA A 20 29.98 -1.50 -34.52
CA ALA A 20 28.69 -1.78 -33.91
C ALA A 20 28.87 -2.95 -32.93
N ALA A 21 28.82 -2.66 -31.62
CA ALA A 21 28.51 -3.67 -30.61
C ALA A 21 27.80 -2.97 -29.46
N ALA A 22 26.55 -3.40 -29.25
CA ALA A 22 25.61 -2.86 -28.30
C ALA A 22 26.09 -3.00 -26.86
N ALA A 23 26.03 -1.90 -26.14
CA ALA A 23 25.66 -1.88 -24.74
C ALA A 23 24.80 -0.64 -24.54
N ALA A 24 23.59 -0.68 -25.13
CA ALA A 24 22.50 0.06 -24.55
C ALA A 24 22.37 -0.48 -23.14
N THR A 25 22.85 0.27 -22.15
CA THR A 25 22.37 0.10 -20.79
C THR A 25 20.87 0.19 -20.92
N LEU A 26 20.18 -0.94 -20.80
CA LEU A 26 18.75 -0.92 -20.59
C LEU A 26 18.57 -0.02 -19.37
N ALA A 27 18.12 1.21 -19.60
CA ALA A 27 17.16 1.78 -18.70
C ALA A 27 16.05 0.73 -18.68
N LEU A 28 16.13 -0.19 -17.72
CA LEU A 28 15.05 -1.11 -17.42
C LEU A 28 13.88 -0.18 -17.21
N GLY A 29 12.99 -0.17 -18.20
CA GLY A 29 11.76 0.60 -18.13
C GLY A 29 11.18 0.28 -16.77
N GLN A 30 11.06 1.31 -15.94
CA GLN A 30 10.13 1.21 -14.81
C GLN A 30 8.84 0.70 -15.44
N PRO A 31 8.27 -0.43 -15.00
CA PRO A 31 6.92 -0.76 -15.43
C PRO A 31 6.12 0.49 -15.12
N ALA A 32 5.52 1.08 -16.17
CA ALA A 32 4.74 2.29 -16.02
C ALA A 32 3.79 2.02 -14.86
N SER A 33 3.93 2.79 -13.78
CA SER A 33 2.93 2.78 -12.72
C SER A 33 1.59 2.93 -13.42
N ASP A 34 0.59 2.13 -13.04
CA ASP A 34 -0.79 2.44 -13.41
C ASP A 34 -0.96 3.95 -13.19
N PRO A 35 -1.36 4.75 -14.20
CA PRO A 35 -1.42 6.20 -14.07
C PRO A 35 -2.30 6.67 -12.89
N ALA A 36 -3.10 5.77 -12.30
CA ALA A 36 -3.84 5.99 -11.05
C ALA A 36 -3.02 5.83 -9.75
N LEU A 37 -1.84 5.20 -9.77
CA LEU A 37 -1.04 4.89 -8.59
C LEU A 37 0.19 5.81 -8.45
N PRO A 38 0.56 6.17 -7.21
CA PRO A 38 1.73 7.01 -6.98
C PRO A 38 3.02 6.30 -7.36
N ALA A 39 3.97 7.06 -7.88
CA ALA A 39 5.33 6.58 -8.08
C ALA A 39 5.99 6.27 -6.72
N VAL A 40 6.69 5.15 -6.66
CA VAL A 40 7.45 4.69 -5.49
C VAL A 40 8.89 4.34 -5.91
N PRO A 41 9.87 4.34 -4.98
CA PRO A 41 11.21 3.83 -5.24
C PRO A 41 11.21 2.43 -5.87
N SER A 42 12.25 2.08 -6.63
CA SER A 42 12.35 0.82 -7.39
C SER A 42 12.22 -0.45 -6.54
N GLU A 43 12.61 -0.36 -5.28
CA GLU A 43 12.56 -1.43 -4.28
C GLU A 43 11.18 -1.60 -3.63
N LEU A 44 10.22 -0.72 -3.95
CA LEU A 44 8.84 -0.81 -3.50
C LEU A 44 7.89 -1.04 -4.68
N LYS A 45 6.76 -1.69 -4.40
CA LYS A 45 5.66 -1.88 -5.33
C LYS A 45 4.40 -1.31 -4.72
N ALA A 46 3.71 -0.44 -5.45
CA ALA A 46 2.38 0.04 -5.09
C ALA A 46 1.34 -0.72 -5.89
N GLU A 47 0.33 -1.26 -5.21
CA GLU A 47 -0.79 -1.96 -5.82
C GLU A 47 -2.09 -1.45 -5.21
N LEU A 48 -3.16 -1.48 -6.01
CA LEU A 48 -4.48 -1.22 -5.50
C LEU A 48 -4.93 -2.43 -4.68
N PHE A 49 -5.35 -2.22 -3.43
CA PHE A 49 -5.95 -3.27 -2.59
C PHE A 49 -7.48 -3.24 -2.59
N ALA A 50 -8.08 -2.05 -2.49
CA ALA A 50 -9.52 -1.86 -2.48
C ALA A 50 -9.90 -0.51 -3.11
N ARG A 51 -11.12 -0.41 -3.65
CA ARG A 51 -11.69 0.81 -4.25
C ARG A 51 -13.17 0.94 -3.93
N GLU A 52 -13.78 2.05 -4.35
CA GLU A 52 -15.24 2.18 -4.30
C GLU A 52 -15.93 1.02 -5.06
N PRO A 53 -17.07 0.51 -4.56
CA PRO A 53 -17.85 1.00 -3.42
C PRO A 53 -17.43 0.45 -2.04
N MET A 54 -16.40 -0.41 -1.95
CA MET A 54 -16.02 -1.09 -0.71
C MET A 54 -15.46 -0.13 0.34
N VAL A 55 -14.71 0.88 -0.11
CA VAL A 55 -14.14 1.94 0.72
C VAL A 55 -14.54 3.29 0.16
N ARG A 56 -15.06 4.19 0.99
CA ARG A 56 -15.51 5.54 0.62
C ARG A 56 -15.11 6.53 1.70
N ASN A 57 -14.34 7.57 1.34
CA ASN A 57 -13.82 8.55 2.30
C ASN A 57 -13.03 7.90 3.46
N PRO A 58 -11.98 7.10 3.17
CA PRO A 58 -11.16 6.49 4.23
C PRO A 58 -10.47 7.58 5.06
N SER A 59 -10.50 7.44 6.38
CA SER A 59 -9.88 8.40 7.31
C SER A 59 -8.76 7.80 8.15
N ALA A 60 -8.90 6.54 8.56
CA ALA A 60 -7.92 5.82 9.38
C ALA A 60 -7.93 4.33 9.06
N MET A 61 -6.83 3.64 9.37
CA MET A 61 -6.74 2.19 9.21
C MET A 61 -5.88 1.55 10.29
N ALA A 62 -6.16 0.28 10.58
CA ALA A 62 -5.37 -0.54 11.49
C ALA A 62 -5.47 -2.02 11.12
N PHE A 63 -4.42 -2.78 11.38
CA PHE A 63 -4.44 -4.24 11.27
C PHE A 63 -4.62 -4.86 12.65
N ASP A 64 -5.46 -5.90 12.74
CA ASP A 64 -5.56 -6.70 13.95
C ASP A 64 -4.45 -7.77 14.03
N ALA A 65 -4.42 -8.53 15.12
CA ALA A 65 -3.44 -9.61 15.30
C ALA A 65 -3.58 -10.78 14.30
N ARG A 66 -4.69 -10.84 13.54
CA ARG A 66 -4.92 -11.82 12.46
C ARG A 66 -4.50 -11.28 11.08
N GLY A 67 -4.02 -10.04 11.01
CA GLY A 67 -3.67 -9.38 9.76
C GLY A 67 -4.87 -8.88 8.94
N ARG A 68 -6.08 -8.84 9.52
CA ARG A 68 -7.26 -8.29 8.84
C ARG A 68 -7.15 -6.76 8.81
N LEU A 69 -7.44 -6.15 7.66
CA LEU A 69 -7.42 -4.69 7.49
C LEU A 69 -8.76 -4.07 7.90
N PHE A 70 -8.71 -3.20 8.91
CA PHE A 70 -9.83 -2.37 9.34
C PHE A 70 -9.65 -0.96 8.79
N VAL A 71 -10.71 -0.39 8.22
CA VAL A 71 -10.72 0.97 7.67
C VAL A 71 -11.87 1.76 8.29
N GLY A 72 -11.54 2.87 8.94
CA GLY A 72 -12.48 3.90 9.35
C GLY A 72 -12.82 4.76 8.14
N GLN A 73 -14.11 4.98 7.90
CA GLN A 73 -14.58 5.64 6.70
C GLN A 73 -15.92 6.34 6.95
N GLY A 74 -16.17 7.43 6.24
CA GLY A 74 -17.50 8.03 6.18
C GLY A 74 -17.55 9.53 5.92
N PRO A 75 -18.78 10.08 5.87
CA PRO A 75 -19.03 11.44 5.44
C PRO A 75 -19.06 12.47 6.58
N GLN A 76 -18.83 12.08 7.84
CA GLN A 76 -19.01 12.99 8.97
C GLN A 76 -18.02 14.16 8.99
N TYR A 77 -16.86 14.01 8.36
CA TYR A 77 -15.88 15.07 8.24
C TYR A 77 -16.02 15.85 6.91
N ARG A 78 -15.95 17.19 6.86
CA ARG A 78 -15.79 18.18 7.96
C ARG A 78 -17.11 18.89 8.33
N ASN A 79 -18.10 18.90 7.43
CA ASN A 79 -19.33 19.70 7.57
C ASN A 79 -20.57 18.80 7.51
N PRO A 80 -20.82 17.98 8.54
CA PRO A 80 -21.97 17.10 8.56
C PRO A 80 -23.26 17.90 8.71
N LYS A 81 -24.32 17.40 8.10
CA LYS A 81 -25.70 17.84 8.31
C LYS A 81 -26.38 16.92 9.32
N PRO A 82 -27.51 17.33 9.94
CA PRO A 82 -28.22 16.49 10.89
C PRO A 82 -28.59 15.08 10.38
N ASP A 83 -28.74 14.92 9.07
CA ASP A 83 -29.08 13.66 8.39
C ASP A 83 -27.86 12.93 7.79
N THR A 84 -26.65 13.46 7.98
CA THR A 84 -25.42 12.82 7.49
C THR A 84 -25.23 11.46 8.18
N PRO A 85 -25.10 10.36 7.43
CA PRO A 85 -24.89 9.05 8.02
C PRO A 85 -23.65 9.00 8.90
N GLY A 86 -23.71 8.28 10.01
CA GLY A 86 -22.54 8.02 10.86
C GLY A 86 -21.41 7.35 10.09
N ASP A 87 -20.18 7.63 10.49
CA ASP A 87 -19.01 6.92 10.01
C ASP A 87 -19.08 5.44 10.42
N THR A 88 -18.34 4.63 9.68
CA THR A 88 -18.26 3.18 9.89
C THR A 88 -16.80 2.76 9.98
N VAL A 89 -16.55 1.69 10.73
CA VAL A 89 -15.34 0.88 10.56
C VAL A 89 -15.74 -0.36 9.78
N VAL A 90 -15.01 -0.68 8.73
CA VAL A 90 -15.20 -1.88 7.91
C VAL A 90 -13.98 -2.77 7.94
N ILE A 91 -14.19 -4.07 7.70
CA ILE A 91 -13.15 -5.07 7.47
C ILE A 91 -13.10 -5.33 5.97
N LEU A 92 -11.92 -5.20 5.37
CA LEU A 92 -11.67 -5.60 3.99
C LEU A 92 -11.09 -7.01 3.98
N ILE A 93 -11.71 -7.88 3.19
CA ILE A 93 -11.44 -9.32 3.18
C ILE A 93 -10.96 -9.71 1.79
N ASP A 94 -9.68 -10.08 1.70
CA ASP A 94 -9.11 -10.86 0.60
C ASP A 94 -9.19 -12.33 1.01
N SER A 95 -10.05 -13.09 0.34
CA SER A 95 -10.32 -14.50 0.63
C SER A 95 -9.45 -15.45 -0.18
N ASN A 96 -8.85 -14.96 -1.26
CA ASN A 96 -8.15 -15.77 -2.25
C ASN A 96 -6.61 -15.55 -2.22
N GLY A 97 -6.14 -14.51 -1.51
CA GLY A 97 -4.75 -14.18 -1.29
C GLY A 97 -4.06 -13.49 -2.48
N ASP A 98 -4.81 -12.91 -3.42
CA ASP A 98 -4.27 -12.22 -4.60
C ASP A 98 -3.87 -10.77 -4.34
N GLY A 99 -4.09 -10.26 -3.13
CA GLY A 99 -3.80 -8.88 -2.77
C GLY A 99 -4.88 -7.89 -3.19
N LEU A 100 -6.08 -8.36 -3.55
CA LEU A 100 -7.27 -7.56 -3.78
C LEU A 100 -8.38 -7.96 -2.80
N ALA A 101 -9.04 -6.98 -2.20
CA ALA A 101 -10.19 -7.25 -1.36
C ALA A 101 -11.37 -7.77 -2.21
N ASP A 102 -11.92 -8.92 -1.83
CA ASP A 102 -13.10 -9.53 -2.45
C ASP A 102 -14.39 -9.01 -1.82
N THR A 103 -14.41 -8.87 -0.49
CA THR A 103 -15.62 -8.51 0.27
C THR A 103 -15.34 -7.50 1.38
N VAL A 104 -16.41 -6.84 1.83
CA VAL A 104 -16.38 -5.85 2.91
C VAL A 104 -17.44 -6.20 3.96
N LYS A 105 -17.06 -6.19 5.24
CA LYS A 105 -17.97 -6.39 6.39
C LYS A 105 -17.98 -5.12 7.24
N THR A 106 -19.15 -4.61 7.62
CA THR A 106 -19.23 -3.53 8.62
C THR A 106 -18.92 -4.09 10.01
N PHE A 107 -17.93 -3.50 10.67
CA PHE A 107 -17.50 -3.87 12.02
C PHE A 107 -18.15 -2.99 13.09
N ALA A 108 -18.19 -1.67 12.85
CA ALA A 108 -18.82 -0.69 13.71
C ALA A 108 -19.48 0.40 12.86
N SER A 109 -20.54 1.01 13.37
CA SER A 109 -21.29 2.05 12.66
C SER A 109 -21.84 3.09 13.63
N GLY A 110 -22.32 4.23 13.09
CA GLY A 110 -22.88 5.30 13.90
C GLY A 110 -21.85 6.15 14.62
N LEU A 111 -20.59 6.13 14.15
CA LEU A 111 -19.49 6.89 14.73
C LEU A 111 -19.49 8.32 14.19
N ASN A 112 -18.86 9.24 14.92
CA ASN A 112 -18.79 10.64 14.52
C ASN A 112 -17.35 11.05 14.19
N SER A 113 -17.07 11.33 12.92
CA SER A 113 -15.79 11.87 12.43
C SER A 113 -14.58 11.08 12.96
N ILE A 114 -14.39 9.86 12.47
CA ILE A 114 -13.27 8.98 12.86
C ILE A 114 -11.94 9.58 12.41
N GLN A 115 -11.00 9.72 13.35
CA GLN A 115 -9.66 10.27 13.11
C GLN A 115 -8.52 9.28 13.37
N GLY A 116 -8.78 8.18 14.06
CA GLY A 116 -7.75 7.20 14.40
C GLY A 116 -8.31 5.86 14.83
N LEU A 117 -7.55 4.81 14.54
CA LEU A 117 -7.83 3.42 14.90
C LEU A 117 -6.58 2.80 15.53
N ALA A 118 -6.73 2.10 16.64
CA ALA A 118 -5.63 1.35 17.26
C ALA A 118 -6.15 0.09 17.94
N TRP A 119 -5.52 -1.05 17.67
CA TRP A 119 -5.79 -2.29 18.38
C TRP A 119 -5.01 -2.36 19.69
N HIS A 120 -5.70 -2.75 20.76
CA HIS A 120 -5.08 -3.11 22.04
C HIS A 120 -5.69 -4.42 22.54
N GLY A 121 -4.89 -5.49 22.56
CA GLY A 121 -5.38 -6.82 22.89
C GLY A 121 -6.47 -7.28 21.92
N ARG A 122 -7.71 -7.40 22.42
CA ARG A 122 -8.88 -7.83 21.63
C ARG A 122 -9.82 -6.67 21.27
N ASP A 123 -9.43 -5.46 21.60
CA ASP A 123 -10.28 -4.28 21.49
C ASP A 123 -9.73 -3.32 20.45
N LEU A 124 -10.62 -2.81 19.61
CA LEU A 124 -10.36 -1.70 18.72
C LEU A 124 -10.73 -0.40 19.43
N TRP A 125 -9.76 0.47 19.59
CA TRP A 125 -9.93 1.83 20.08
C TRP A 125 -10.12 2.75 18.88
N ILE A 126 -11.19 3.54 18.91
CA ILE A 126 -11.62 4.41 17.83
C ILE A 126 -11.64 5.83 18.36
N GLY A 127 -10.72 6.67 17.87
CA GLY A 127 -10.79 8.10 18.11
C GLY A 127 -11.80 8.73 17.18
N ASN A 128 -12.95 9.16 17.70
CA ASN A 128 -14.05 9.76 16.93
C ASN A 128 -14.62 10.93 17.72
N SER A 129 -14.73 12.12 17.15
CA SER A 129 -15.10 13.31 17.94
C SER A 129 -16.46 13.18 18.66
N PRO A 130 -16.60 13.62 19.93
CA PRO A 130 -15.56 14.03 20.88
C PRO A 130 -14.98 12.85 21.71
N ASP A 131 -15.36 11.63 21.38
CA ASP A 131 -15.18 10.43 22.18
C ASP A 131 -13.96 9.59 21.79
N LEU A 132 -13.65 8.63 22.67
CA LEU A 132 -12.76 7.52 22.39
C LEU A 132 -13.56 6.24 22.62
N THR A 133 -14.02 5.64 21.54
CA THR A 133 -14.92 4.48 21.60
C THR A 133 -14.11 3.19 21.57
N VAL A 134 -14.47 2.24 22.44
CA VAL A 134 -13.88 0.90 22.46
C VAL A 134 -14.89 -0.10 21.91
N VAL A 135 -14.50 -0.83 20.86
CA VAL A 135 -15.32 -1.85 20.21
C VAL A 135 -14.57 -3.18 20.21
N ARG A 136 -15.31 -4.29 20.35
CA ARG A 136 -14.75 -5.64 20.36
C ARG A 136 -15.37 -6.50 19.28
N ASP A 137 -14.54 -7.31 18.65
CA ASP A 137 -14.99 -8.38 17.76
C ASP A 137 -15.57 -9.55 18.57
N LEU A 138 -16.85 -9.84 18.37
CA LEU A 138 -17.60 -10.88 19.08
C LEU A 138 -18.00 -12.05 18.19
N ASP A 139 -17.94 -11.90 16.86
CA ASP A 139 -18.43 -12.88 15.90
C ASP A 139 -17.38 -13.35 14.87
N GLY A 140 -16.18 -12.78 14.90
CA GLY A 140 -15.01 -13.24 14.14
C GLY A 140 -14.95 -12.77 12.70
#